data_AF-R4VZ45-F1
#
_entry.id   AF-R4VZ45-F1
#
_cell.length_a   1.000
_cell.length_b   1.000
_cell.length_c   1.000
_cell.angle_alpha   90.00
_cell.angle_beta   90.00
_cell.angle_gamma   90.00
#
_symmetry.space_group_name_H-M   'P 1'
#
loop_
_entity.id
_entity.type
_entity.pdbx_description
1 polymer ?
#
loop_
_entity_poly.entity_id
_entity_poly.type
_entity_poly.pdbx_seq_one_letter_code
_entity_poly.pdbx_strand_id
1 'polypeptide(L)'
;MALLEPLPAPAGRSSTQKGESLTAHFGAILARNERWLWAVAVLALLADVVTTLVGLQTGLAEGNPVVAGALADAGLLGFFGVKVGVLALAVGGRIAAPGFRVAIPLGIAVPWLAAAGTNALLLFAVA
;
A
#
# COMPACT_ATOMS: atom_id res chain seq x y z
N MET A 1 48.60 14.21 -43.33
CA MET A 1 47.21 14.23 -42.81
C MET A 1 47.03 13.02 -41.91
N ALA A 2 47.24 13.17 -40.60
CA ALA A 2 46.94 12.13 -39.63
C ALA A 2 45.47 12.27 -39.22
N LEU A 3 44.67 11.24 -39.51
CA LEU A 3 43.29 11.12 -39.05
C LEU A 3 43.31 10.92 -37.53
N LEU A 4 42.76 11.90 -36.79
CA LEU A 4 42.48 11.74 -35.36
C LEU A 4 41.44 10.63 -35.22
N GLU A 5 41.84 9.54 -34.59
CA GLU A 5 40.95 8.45 -34.18
C GLU A 5 39.91 9.00 -33.18
N PRO A 6 38.60 8.78 -33.38
CA PRO A 6 37.58 9.29 -32.48
C PRO A 6 37.72 8.66 -31.09
N LEU A 7 37.78 9.51 -30.06
CA LEU A 7 37.88 9.11 -28.66
C LEU A 7 36.75 8.11 -28.30
N PRO A 8 37.05 6.96 -27.66
CA PRO A 8 36.01 6.01 -27.26
C PRO A 8 35.01 6.69 -26.30
N ALA A 9 33.72 6.58 -26.63
CA ALA A 9 32.65 7.14 -25.82
C ALA A 9 32.68 6.57 -24.38
N PRO A 10 32.44 7.39 -23.35
CA PRO A 10 32.59 6.97 -21.96
C PRO A 10 31.62 5.85 -21.60
N ALA A 11 32.15 4.79 -20.99
CA ALA A 11 31.40 3.68 -20.41
C ALA A 11 30.62 4.14 -19.16
N GLY A 12 29.53 4.89 -19.37
CA GLY A 12 28.67 5.44 -18.31
C GLY A 12 27.34 4.70 -18.15
N ARG A 13 27.33 3.36 -18.13
CA ARG A 13 26.07 2.57 -18.17
C ARG A 13 25.82 1.65 -16.96
N SER A 14 26.66 1.67 -15.93
CA SER A 14 26.62 0.62 -14.89
C SER A 14 25.57 0.83 -13.79
N SER A 15 25.31 2.06 -13.34
CA SER A 15 24.41 2.33 -12.21
C SER A 15 22.93 2.36 -12.62
N THR A 16 22.58 3.09 -13.68
CA THR A 16 21.21 3.23 -14.19
C THR A 16 20.64 1.89 -14.67
N GLN A 17 21.44 1.13 -15.44
CA GLN A 17 21.04 -0.18 -15.95
C GLN A 17 20.86 -1.22 -14.83
N LYS A 18 21.64 -1.12 -13.74
CA LYS A 18 21.49 -1.98 -12.55
C LYS A 18 20.22 -1.65 -11.77
N GLY A 19 19.88 -0.36 -11.63
CA GLY A 19 18.63 0.08 -11.01
C GLY A 19 17.38 -0.39 -11.77
N GLU A 20 17.37 -0.23 -13.10
CA GLU A 20 16.29 -0.73 -13.97
C GLU A 20 16.16 -2.25 -13.93
N SER A 21 17.28 -2.98 -13.85
CA SER A 21 17.25 -4.44 -13.71
C SER A 21 16.64 -4.87 -12.37
N LEU A 22 16.97 -4.20 -11.27
CA LEU A 22 16.41 -4.50 -9.95
C LEU A 22 14.92 -4.22 -9.90
N THR A 23 14.46 -3.05 -10.37
CA THR A 23 13.03 -2.72 -10.36
C THR A 23 12.21 -3.67 -11.23
N ALA A 24 12.74 -4.05 -12.40
CA ALA A 24 12.13 -5.05 -13.26
C ALA A 24 12.08 -6.43 -12.59
N HIS A 25 13.16 -6.83 -11.91
CA HIS A 25 13.25 -8.10 -11.20
C HIS A 25 12.26 -8.17 -10.03
N PHE A 26 12.22 -7.15 -9.16
CA PHE A 26 11.25 -7.05 -8.08
C PHE A 26 9.82 -7.00 -8.63
N GLY A 27 9.56 -6.18 -9.64
CA GLY A 27 8.26 -6.10 -10.30
C GLY A 27 7.78 -7.47 -10.80
N ALA A 28 8.67 -8.26 -11.39
CA ALA A 28 8.36 -9.62 -11.84
C ALA A 28 8.08 -10.59 -10.67
N ILE A 29 8.85 -10.51 -9.57
CA ILE A 29 8.60 -11.32 -8.37
C ILE A 29 7.25 -10.96 -7.76
N LEU A 30 6.96 -9.68 -7.57
CA LEU A 30 5.69 -9.21 -6.99
C LEU A 30 4.50 -9.60 -7.88
N ALA A 31 4.63 -9.46 -9.20
CA ALA A 31 3.57 -9.86 -10.13
C ALA A 31 3.29 -11.37 -10.09
N ARG A 32 4.32 -12.21 -9.93
CA ARG A 32 4.16 -13.66 -9.73
C ARG A 32 3.51 -14.02 -8.40
N ASN A 33 3.68 -13.16 -7.39
CA ASN A 33 3.19 -13.37 -6.03
C ASN A 33 1.97 -12.50 -5.68
N GLU A 34 1.19 -12.10 -6.69
CA GLU A 34 0.04 -11.21 -6.50
C GLU A 34 -0.93 -11.68 -5.41
N ARG A 35 -1.20 -13.00 -5.34
CA ARG A 35 -2.05 -13.60 -4.29
C ARG A 35 -1.57 -13.26 -2.88
N TRP A 36 -0.26 -13.18 -2.67
CA TRP A 36 0.33 -12.86 -1.38
C TRP A 36 0.22 -11.37 -1.09
N LEU A 37 0.27 -10.51 -2.10
CA LEU A 37 0.00 -9.07 -1.94
C LEU A 37 -1.44 -8.84 -1.47
N TRP A 38 -2.41 -9.57 -2.04
CA TRP A 38 -3.80 -9.54 -1.56
C TRP A 38 -3.95 -10.11 -0.16
N ALA A 39 -3.27 -11.21 0.17
CA ALA A 39 -3.27 -11.74 1.54
C ALA A 39 -2.73 -10.73 2.54
N VAL A 40 -1.61 -10.05 2.22
CA VAL A 40 -1.06 -8.97 3.04
C VAL A 40 -2.05 -7.80 3.16
N ALA A 41 -2.72 -7.41 2.08
CA ALA A 41 -3.74 -6.36 2.12
C ALA A 41 -4.90 -6.72 3.05
N VAL A 42 -5.39 -7.96 3.00
CA VAL A 42 -6.46 -8.44 3.89
C VAL A 42 -5.99 -8.49 5.34
N LEU A 43 -4.78 -8.97 5.61
CA LEU A 43 -4.22 -8.98 6.96
C LEU A 43 -4.01 -7.55 7.50
N ALA A 44 -3.55 -6.63 6.66
CA ALA A 44 -3.42 -5.21 6.99
C ALA A 44 -4.78 -4.59 7.32
N LEU A 45 -5.80 -4.86 6.51
CA LEU A 45 -7.18 -4.44 6.76
C LEU A 45 -7.69 -4.95 8.11
N LEU A 46 -7.48 -6.23 8.42
CA LEU A 46 -7.90 -6.81 9.69
C LEU A 46 -7.17 -6.17 10.87
N ALA A 47 -5.86 -5.98 10.77
CA ALA A 47 -5.07 -5.29 11.80
C ALA A 47 -5.56 -3.85 12.00
N ASP A 48 -5.83 -3.12 10.91
CA ASP A 48 -6.37 -1.76 10.94
C ASP A 48 -7.76 -1.72 11.58
N VAL A 49 -8.67 -2.64 11.21
CA VAL A 49 -9.98 -2.77 11.85
C VAL A 49 -9.85 -2.99 13.35
N VAL A 50 -9.08 -3.99 13.76
CA VAL A 50 -8.98 -4.39 15.16
C VAL A 50 -8.38 -3.28 16.00
N THR A 51 -7.26 -2.70 15.54
CA THR A 51 -6.58 -1.63 16.29
C THR A 51 -7.42 -0.36 16.40
N THR A 52 -8.16 0.02 15.34
CA THR A 52 -9.12 1.14 15.44
C THR A 52 -10.23 0.84 16.43
N LEU A 53 -10.87 -0.35 16.35
CA LEU A 53 -11.98 -0.69 17.25
C LEU A 53 -11.55 -0.73 18.71
N VAL A 54 -10.37 -1.30 18.99
CA VAL A 54 -9.80 -1.29 20.34
C VAL A 54 -9.50 0.15 20.77
N GLY A 55 -8.90 0.97 19.91
CA GLY A 55 -8.62 2.39 20.21
C GLY A 55 -9.88 3.18 20.55
N LEU A 56 -10.96 3.00 19.79
CA LEU A 56 -12.25 3.61 20.08
C LEU A 56 -12.82 3.15 21.43
N GLN A 57 -12.67 1.87 21.79
CA GLN A 57 -13.09 1.33 23.09
C GLN A 57 -12.25 1.89 24.25
N THR A 58 -10.99 2.23 24.02
CA THR A 58 -10.12 2.88 25.03
C THR A 58 -10.29 4.40 25.07
N GLY A 59 -11.22 4.97 24.30
CA GLY A 59 -11.52 6.41 24.29
C GLY A 59 -10.63 7.25 23.37
N LEU A 60 -9.81 6.64 22.51
CA LEU A 60 -9.12 7.35 21.45
C LEU A 60 -10.12 7.82 20.39
N ALA A 61 -9.88 8.98 19.81
CA ALA A 61 -10.67 9.49 18.68
C ALA A 61 -10.11 8.98 17.35
N GLU A 62 -10.98 8.78 16.36
CA GLU A 62 -10.59 8.47 14.98
C GLU A 62 -9.93 9.70 14.33
N GLY A 63 -8.68 9.56 13.89
CA GLY A 63 -7.90 10.63 13.29
C GLY A 63 -8.14 10.81 11.80
N ASN A 64 -8.65 9.79 11.10
CA ASN A 64 -9.00 9.88 9.70
C ASN A 64 -10.35 10.59 9.52
N PRO A 65 -10.41 11.81 8.93
CA PRO A 65 -11.65 12.59 8.86
C PRO A 65 -12.76 11.90 8.07
N VAL A 66 -12.42 11.08 7.06
CA VAL A 66 -13.41 10.31 6.29
C VAL A 66 -14.04 9.23 7.16
N VAL A 67 -13.22 8.51 7.92
CA VAL A 67 -13.69 7.45 8.81
C VAL A 67 -14.44 8.03 10.00
N ALA A 68 -13.95 9.13 10.58
CA ALA A 68 -14.63 9.87 11.64
C ALA A 68 -16.01 10.37 11.20
N GLY A 69 -16.12 10.94 9.99
CA GLY A 69 -17.42 11.33 9.42
C GLY A 69 -18.36 10.14 9.25
N ALA A 70 -17.88 9.03 8.67
CA ALA A 70 -18.68 7.82 8.50
C ALA A 70 -19.14 7.21 9.84
N LEU A 71 -18.28 7.23 10.86
CA LEU A 71 -18.61 6.83 12.23
C LEU A 71 -19.68 7.76 12.84
N ALA A 72 -19.59 9.07 12.62
CA ALA A 72 -20.57 10.02 13.12
C ALA A 72 -21.95 9.82 12.47
N ASP A 73 -21.98 9.54 11.16
CA ASP A 73 -23.23 9.42 10.40
C ASP A 73 -23.92 8.06 10.59
N ALA A 74 -23.14 6.97 10.68
CA ALA A 74 -23.66 5.60 10.61
C ALA A 74 -23.01 4.63 11.61
N GLY A 75 -22.20 5.11 12.55
CA GLY A 75 -21.52 4.28 13.54
C GLY A 75 -20.64 3.20 12.89
N LEU A 76 -20.67 2.00 13.45
CA LEU A 76 -19.88 0.87 12.93
C LEU A 76 -20.25 0.50 11.48
N LEU A 77 -21.50 0.71 11.05
CA LEU A 77 -21.88 0.45 9.66
C LEU A 77 -21.15 1.38 8.69
N GLY A 78 -21.00 2.67 9.04
CA GLY A 78 -20.23 3.62 8.24
C GLY A 78 -18.75 3.24 8.19
N PHE A 79 -18.16 2.90 9.34
CA PHE A 79 -16.78 2.43 9.46
C PHE A 79 -16.48 1.22 8.56
N PHE A 80 -17.29 0.16 8.67
CA PHE A 80 -17.14 -1.03 7.81
C PHE A 80 -17.45 -0.71 6.35
N GLY A 81 -18.42 0.17 6.10
CA GLY A 81 -18.78 0.63 4.76
C GLY A 81 -17.62 1.27 4.01
N VAL A 82 -16.83 2.14 4.67
CA VAL A 82 -15.63 2.75 4.08
C VAL A 82 -14.62 1.68 3.67
N LYS A 83 -14.33 0.73 4.57
CA LYS A 83 -13.35 -0.33 4.33
C LYS A 83 -13.77 -1.28 3.20
N VAL A 84 -15.04 -1.71 3.23
CA VAL A 84 -15.62 -2.55 2.16
C VAL A 84 -15.64 -1.80 0.83
N GLY A 85 -15.98 -0.51 0.84
CA GLY A 85 -15.95 0.34 -0.35
C GLY A 85 -14.56 0.44 -0.97
N VAL A 86 -13.53 0.69 -0.16
CA VAL A 86 -12.12 0.71 -0.63
C VAL A 86 -11.72 -0.65 -1.21
N LEU A 87 -12.05 -1.75 -0.52
CA LEU A 87 -11.74 -3.09 -1.01
C LEU A 87 -12.47 -3.42 -2.33
N ALA A 88 -13.74 -3.05 -2.44
CA ALA A 88 -14.53 -3.23 -3.66
C ALA A 88 -13.95 -2.42 -4.84
N LEU A 89 -13.57 -1.16 -4.60
CA LEU A 89 -12.90 -0.32 -5.60
C LEU A 89 -11.56 -0.93 -6.03
N ALA A 90 -10.78 -1.45 -5.10
CA ALA A 90 -9.51 -2.10 -5.40
C ALA A 90 -9.71 -3.38 -6.24
N VAL A 91 -10.66 -4.24 -5.86
CA VAL A 91 -10.98 -5.47 -6.63
C VAL A 91 -11.51 -5.11 -8.01
N GLY A 92 -12.45 -4.16 -8.11
CA GLY A 92 -12.98 -3.68 -9.38
C GLY A 92 -11.89 -3.09 -10.27
N GLY A 93 -11.03 -2.24 -9.70
CA GLY A 93 -9.86 -1.68 -10.39
C GLY A 93 -8.89 -2.76 -10.86
N ARG A 94 -8.69 -3.82 -10.07
CA ARG A 94 -7.82 -4.93 -10.44
C ARG A 94 -8.37 -5.72 -11.62
N ILE A 95 -9.68 -5.90 -11.69
CA ILE A 95 -10.34 -6.57 -12.81
C ILE A 95 -10.27 -5.69 -14.07
N ALA A 96 -10.58 -4.40 -13.93
CA ALA A 96 -10.62 -3.45 -15.04
C ALA A 96 -9.24 -3.10 -15.60
N ALA A 97 -8.18 -3.12 -14.78
CA ALA A 97 -6.85 -2.70 -15.17
C ALA A 97 -5.76 -3.73 -14.80
N PRO A 98 -5.63 -4.84 -15.57
CA PRO A 98 -4.67 -5.91 -15.29
C PRO A 98 -3.20 -5.46 -15.23
N GLY A 99 -2.86 -4.33 -15.86
CA GLY A 99 -1.52 -3.72 -15.79
C GLY A 99 -1.11 -3.28 -14.39
N PHE A 100 -2.07 -2.97 -13.51
CA PHE A 100 -1.81 -2.47 -12.15
C PHE A 100 -1.92 -3.56 -11.07
N ARG A 101 -1.79 -4.83 -11.46
CA ARG A 101 -1.95 -5.99 -10.56
C ARG A 101 -1.06 -6.00 -9.32
N VAL A 102 0.11 -5.36 -9.36
CA VAL A 102 0.98 -5.18 -8.19
C VAL A 102 0.64 -3.90 -7.43
N ALA A 103 0.42 -2.80 -8.16
CA ALA A 103 0.20 -1.48 -7.58
C ALA A 103 -1.08 -1.41 -6.74
N ILE A 104 -2.16 -2.07 -7.18
CA ILE A 104 -3.46 -2.03 -6.49
C ILE A 104 -3.41 -2.68 -5.10
N PRO A 105 -3.04 -3.97 -4.94
CA PRO A 105 -3.00 -4.59 -3.61
C PRO A 105 -1.98 -3.90 -2.69
N LEU A 106 -0.83 -3.44 -3.22
CA LEU A 106 0.10 -2.64 -2.42
C LEU A 106 -0.47 -1.29 -2.02
N GLY A 107 -1.18 -0.62 -2.93
CA GLY A 107 -1.77 0.69 -2.72
C GLY A 107 -2.81 0.72 -1.61
N ILE A 108 -3.49 -0.41 -1.35
CA ILE A 108 -4.39 -0.54 -0.19
C ILE A 108 -3.68 -1.12 1.04
N ALA A 109 -2.73 -2.04 0.87
CA ALA A 109 -2.02 -2.66 1.99
C ALA A 109 -1.18 -1.64 2.76
N VAL A 110 -0.44 -0.77 2.06
CA VAL A 110 0.49 0.17 2.68
C VAL A 110 -0.24 1.19 3.59
N PRO A 111 -1.32 1.86 3.16
CA PRO A 111 -2.08 2.75 4.04
C PRO A 111 -2.68 2.03 5.25
N TRP A 112 -3.22 0.83 5.08
CA TRP A 112 -3.78 0.06 6.21
C TRP A 112 -2.71 -0.39 7.19
N LEU A 113 -1.53 -0.81 6.72
CA LEU A 113 -0.40 -1.11 7.60
C LEU A 113 0.08 0.11 8.36
N ALA A 114 0.15 1.28 7.70
CA ALA A 114 0.53 2.52 8.34
C ALA A 114 -0.48 2.91 9.44
N ALA A 115 -1.78 2.87 9.13
CA ALA A 115 -2.85 3.15 10.09
C ALA A 115 -2.82 2.16 11.26
N ALA A 116 -2.76 0.85 10.99
CA ALA A 116 -2.68 -0.17 12.02
C ALA A 116 -1.44 -0.01 12.92
N GLY A 117 -0.29 0.35 12.33
CA GLY A 117 0.94 0.63 13.07
C GLY A 117 0.82 1.86 13.96
N THR A 118 0.28 2.96 13.44
CA THR A 118 0.00 4.16 14.23
C THR A 118 -0.98 3.87 15.38
N ASN A 119 -2.07 3.16 15.10
CA ASN A 119 -3.05 2.78 16.13
C ASN A 119 -2.42 1.89 17.19
N ALA A 120 -1.61 0.89 16.80
CA ALA A 120 -0.91 0.03 17.75
C ALA A 120 0.04 0.84 18.65
N LEU A 121 0.81 1.77 18.09
CA LEU A 121 1.68 2.66 18.86
C LEU A 121 0.88 3.52 19.85
N LEU A 122 -0.27 4.08 19.44
CA LEU A 122 -1.14 4.84 20.32
C LEU A 122 -1.74 3.96 21.43
N LEU A 123 -2.17 2.75 21.10
CA LEU A 123 -2.67 1.78 22.08
C LEU A 123 -1.63 1.44 23.13
N PHE A 124 -0.37 1.19 22.72
CA PHE A 124 0.72 0.97 23.67
C PHE A 124 1.05 2.20 24.51
N ALA A 125 0.73 3.41 24.04
CA ALA A 125 0.97 4.64 24.78
C ALA A 125 -0.12 4.97 25.81
N VAL A 126 -1.33 4.41 25.67
CA VAL A 126 -2.47 4.66 26.55
C VAL A 126 -2.91 3.45 27.40
N ALA A 127 -2.36 2.27 27.13
CA ALA A 127 -2.52 1.06 27.94
C ALA A 127 -1.56 1.06 29.14
#